data_AF-A0A836P2W6-F1
#
_entry.id   AF-A0A836P2W6-F1
#
_cell.length_a   1.000
_cell.length_b   1.000
_cell.length_c   1.000
_cell.angle_alpha   90.00
_cell.angle_beta   90.00
_cell.angle_gamma   90.00
#
_symmetry.space_group_name_H-M   'P 1'
#
loop_
_entity.id
_entity.type
_entity.pdbx_description
1 polymer ?
#
loop_
_entity_poly.entity_id
_entity_poly.type
_entity_poly.pdbx_seq_one_letter_code
_entity_poly.pdbx_strand_id
1 'polypeptide(L)'
;QPLSAEQVKVLNRLLDGGERGFEHGISASQYQAVAKVSKATATRHLADLLEKGCLRRLPGSGRSTRYAINAPASSIALPARTSSQDTTTP
;
A
#
# COMPACT_ATOMS: atom_id res chain seq x y z
N GLN A 1 12.79 2.56 11.98
CA GLN A 1 13.41 1.39 11.31
C GLN A 1 12.89 1.27 9.87
N PRO A 2 13.77 0.89 8.92
CA PRO A 2 13.37 0.57 7.56
C PRO A 2 12.33 -0.57 7.54
N LEU A 3 11.52 -0.65 6.48
CA LEU A 3 10.52 -1.70 6.30
C LEU A 3 11.21 -3.05 6.04
N SER A 4 10.67 -4.13 6.60
CA SER A 4 11.17 -5.48 6.31
C SER A 4 10.78 -5.91 4.89
N ALA A 5 11.50 -6.89 4.32
CA ALA A 5 11.20 -7.39 2.97
C ALA A 5 9.77 -7.93 2.85
N GLU A 6 9.26 -8.53 3.92
CA GLU A 6 7.91 -9.06 4.04
C GLU A 6 6.87 -7.94 4.10
N GLN A 7 7.15 -6.86 4.83
CA GLN A 7 6.30 -5.67 4.86
C GLN A 7 6.23 -5.03 3.47
N VAL A 8 7.38 -4.83 2.82
CA VAL A 8 7.47 -4.28 1.47
C VAL A 8 6.72 -5.15 0.47
N LYS A 9 6.82 -6.48 0.57
CA LYS A 9 6.10 -7.41 -0.30
C LYS A 9 4.59 -7.28 -0.17
N VAL A 10 4.07 -7.18 1.05
CA VAL A 10 2.62 -6.99 1.27
C VAL A 10 2.17 -5.62 0.79
N LEU A 11 2.95 -4.57 1.04
CA LEU A 11 2.66 -3.22 0.56
C LEU A 11 2.65 -3.18 -0.97
N ASN A 12 3.65 -3.72 -1.64
CA ASN A 12 3.68 -3.83 -3.11
C ASN A 12 2.47 -4.60 -3.63
N ARG A 13 2.08 -5.70 -2.97
CA ARG A 13 0.90 -6.46 -3.37
C ARG A 13 -0.42 -5.71 -3.16
N LEU A 14 -0.49 -4.84 -2.15
CA LEU A 14 -1.61 -3.93 -1.92
C LEU A 14 -1.64 -2.79 -2.95
N LEU A 15 -0.48 -2.26 -3.33
CA LEU A 15 -0.32 -1.20 -4.34
C LEU A 15 -0.56 -1.69 -5.77
N ASP A 16 -0.12 -2.92 -6.09
CA ASP A 16 -0.27 -3.57 -7.41
C ASP A 16 -1.73 -3.76 -7.83
N GLY A 17 -2.71 -3.50 -6.95
CA GLY A 17 -4.14 -3.28 -7.25
C GLY A 17 -4.75 -4.05 -8.44
N GLY A 18 -5.64 -5.00 -8.17
CA GLY A 18 -6.37 -5.76 -9.20
C GLY A 18 -7.27 -6.82 -8.56
N GLU A 19 -7.72 -7.84 -9.30
CA GLU A 19 -8.58 -8.94 -8.75
C GLU A 19 -7.97 -9.66 -7.53
N ARG A 20 -6.65 -9.53 -7.33
CA ARG A 20 -5.89 -10.09 -6.19
C ARG A 20 -5.29 -9.02 -5.26
N GLY A 21 -5.48 -7.75 -5.57
CA GLY A 21 -5.12 -6.63 -4.71
C GLY A 21 -6.27 -6.41 -3.75
N PHE A 22 -6.00 -6.39 -2.44
CA PHE A 22 -7.04 -6.34 -1.41
C PHE A 22 -7.78 -5.00 -1.43
N GLU A 23 -8.68 -4.82 -2.39
CA GLU A 23 -9.41 -3.59 -2.70
C GLU A 23 -10.26 -3.13 -1.50
N HIS A 24 -10.75 -4.09 -0.73
CA HIS A 24 -11.53 -3.90 0.49
C HIS A 24 -10.65 -3.93 1.77
N GLY A 25 -9.33 -3.91 1.61
CA GLY A 25 -8.35 -4.07 2.67
C GLY A 25 -8.03 -5.54 3.02
N ILE A 26 -6.88 -5.71 3.67
CA ILE A 26 -6.29 -6.99 4.08
C ILE A 26 -6.61 -7.31 5.55
N SER A 27 -6.83 -8.59 5.85
CA SER A 27 -6.92 -9.09 7.23
C SER A 27 -5.58 -9.66 7.73
N ALA A 28 -5.43 -9.87 9.04
CA ALA A 28 -4.21 -10.47 9.60
C ALA A 28 -3.90 -11.86 9.02
N SER A 29 -4.93 -12.68 8.75
CA SER A 29 -4.77 -14.00 8.15
C SER A 29 -4.30 -13.91 6.69
N GLN A 30 -4.81 -12.95 5.93
CA GLN A 30 -4.36 -12.71 4.56
C GLN A 30 -2.92 -12.18 4.52
N TYR A 31 -2.57 -11.28 5.43
CA TYR A 31 -1.21 -10.81 5.61
C TYR A 31 -0.27 -11.99 5.83
N GLN A 32 -0.64 -12.88 6.76
CA GLN A 32 0.12 -14.09 7.08
C GLN A 32 0.38 -14.94 5.83
N ALA A 33 -0.62 -15.15 4.98
CA ALA A 33 -0.51 -15.95 3.76
C ALA A 33 0.41 -15.30 2.70
N VAL A 34 0.33 -13.98 2.52
CA VAL A 34 1.13 -13.25 1.52
C VAL A 34 2.59 -13.10 1.94
N ALA A 35 2.80 -12.72 3.21
CA ALA A 35 4.13 -12.55 3.80
C ALA A 35 4.80 -13.89 4.15
N LYS A 36 4.04 -15.00 4.22
CA LYS A 36 4.50 -16.32 4.69
C LYS A 36 5.18 -16.26 6.07
N VAL A 37 4.61 -15.46 6.96
CA VAL A 37 5.10 -15.29 8.34
C VAL A 37 4.16 -15.95 9.34
N SER A 38 4.51 -15.96 10.62
CA SER A 38 3.60 -16.38 11.68
C SER A 38 2.47 -15.37 11.90
N LYS A 39 1.35 -15.81 12.47
CA LYS A 39 0.24 -14.90 12.84
C LYS A 39 0.70 -13.77 13.79
N ALA A 40 1.56 -14.10 14.75
CA ALA A 40 2.11 -13.14 15.71
C ALA A 40 2.98 -12.07 15.02
N THR A 41 3.82 -12.50 14.06
CA THR A 41 4.63 -11.60 13.23
C THR A 41 3.74 -10.72 12.36
N ALA A 42 2.70 -11.29 11.75
CA ALA A 42 1.75 -10.54 10.92
C ALA A 42 1.05 -9.43 11.72
N THR A 43 0.57 -9.73 12.94
CA THR A 43 -0.07 -8.72 13.80
C THR A 43 0.90 -7.60 14.21
N ARG A 44 2.16 -7.95 14.51
CA ARG A 44 3.19 -6.95 14.84
C ARG A 44 3.51 -6.07 13.64
N HIS A 45 3.69 -6.67 12.46
CA HIS A 45 3.94 -5.91 11.23
C HIS A 45 2.78 -4.98 10.88
N LEU A 46 1.53 -5.42 11.07
CA LEU A 46 0.35 -4.59 10.86
C LEU A 46 0.33 -3.39 11.82
N ALA A 47 0.66 -3.59 13.10
CA ALA A 47 0.76 -2.51 14.07
C ALA A 47 1.87 -1.52 13.70
N ASP A 48 3.07 -2.01 13.36
CA ASP A 48 4.17 -1.16 12.92
C ASP A 48 3.81 -0.34 11.67
N LEU A 49 3.09 -0.93 10.72
CA LEU A 49 2.65 -0.25 9.50
C LEU A 49 1.54 0.78 9.76
N LEU A 50 0.69 0.57 10.77
CA LEU A 50 -0.27 1.56 11.25
C LEU A 50 0.43 2.76 11.89
N GLU A 51 1.39 2.50 12.79
CA GLU A 51 2.16 3.54 13.47
C GLU A 51 2.98 4.38 12.48
N LYS A 52 3.52 3.74 11.44
CA LYS A 52 4.21 4.42 10.34
C LYS A 52 3.26 5.19 9.41
N GLY A 53 1.95 5.03 9.57
CA GLY A 53 0.94 5.63 8.69
C GLY A 53 0.98 5.06 7.27
N CYS A 54 1.54 3.87 7.05
CA CYS A 54 1.51 3.17 5.76
C CYS A 54 0.20 2.41 5.55
N LEU A 55 -0.46 1.99 6.64
CA LEU A 55 -1.78 1.37 6.62
C LEU A 55 -2.76 2.21 7.45
N ARG A 56 -4.05 2.09 7.15
CA ARG A 56 -5.13 2.56 8.02
C ARG A 56 -6.10 1.44 8.35
N ARG A 57 -6.58 1.42 9.59
CA ARG A 57 -7.70 0.57 9.99
C ARG A 57 -8.96 1.06 9.30
N LEU A 58 -9.61 0.18 8.55
CA LEU A 58 -10.92 0.45 7.99
C LEU A 58 -12.00 0.16 9.04
N PRO A 59 -13.04 1.00 9.14
CA PRO A 59 -14.23 0.68 9.91
C PRO A 59 -14.97 -0.47 9.22
N GLY A 60 -14.87 -1.67 9.79
CA GLY A 60 -15.58 -2.85 9.31
C GLY A 60 -16.77 -3.14 10.24
N SER A 61 -17.97 -3.24 9.66
CA SER A 61 -19.16 -3.72 10.39
C SER A 61 -19.04 -5.24 10.58
N GLY A 62 -18.49 -5.69 11.72
CA GLY A 62 -18.40 -7.11 12.08
C GLY A 62 -17.16 -7.51 12.89
N ARG A 63 -16.93 -8.83 13.04
CA ARG A 63 -15.87 -9.44 13.88
C ARG A 63 -14.44 -9.36 13.30
N SER A 64 -14.21 -8.63 12.20
CA SER A 64 -12.91 -8.64 11.51
C SER A 64 -12.42 -7.23 11.16
N THR A 65 -11.33 -6.82 11.82
CA THR A 65 -10.61 -5.57 11.52
C THR A 65 -9.87 -5.72 10.20
N ARG A 66 -10.11 -4.80 9.27
CA ARG A 66 -9.42 -4.73 7.97
C ARG A 66 -8.45 -3.57 7.94
N TYR A 67 -7.38 -3.73 7.18
CA TYR A 67 -6.34 -2.74 6.99
C TYR A 67 -6.24 -2.39 5.51
N ALA A 68 -6.30 -1.11 5.17
CA ALA A 68 -6.08 -0.64 3.80
C ALA A 68 -4.77 0.13 3.72
N ILE A 69 -4.18 0.18 2.52
CA ILE A 69 -2.99 0.99 2.29
C ILE A 69 -3.36 2.46 2.42
N ASN A 70 -2.59 3.16 3.25
CA ASN A 70 -2.63 4.61 3.33
C ASN A 70 -1.70 5.14 2.25
N ALA A 71 -2.06 4.90 0.99
CA ALA A 71 -1.39 5.60 -0.09
C ALA A 71 -1.72 7.08 0.08
N PRO A 72 -0.75 7.98 0.36
CA PRO A 72 -0.98 9.36 -0.02
C PRO A 72 -1.30 9.29 -1.51
N ALA A 73 -2.32 10.01 -1.96
CA ALA A 73 -2.47 10.28 -3.39
C ALA A 73 -1.21 11.04 -3.80
N SER A 74 -0.14 10.31 -4.07
CA SER A 74 1.11 10.85 -4.55
C SER A 74 0.75 11.36 -5.93
N SER A 75 0.53 12.67 -5.98
CA SER A 75 0.59 13.52 -7.14
C SER A 75 1.91 13.27 -7.86
N ILE A 76 2.01 12.14 -8.55
CA ILE A 76 2.86 11.97 -9.71
C ILE A 76 1.97 12.41 -10.88
N ALA A 77 1.48 13.65 -10.81
CA ALA A 77 1.41 14.45 -12.00
C ALA A 77 2.88 14.66 -12.37
N LEU A 78 3.41 13.76 -13.21
CA LEU A 78 4.65 14.02 -13.93
C LEU A 78 4.53 15.47 -14.43
N PRO A 79 5.53 16.35 -14.22
CA PRO A 79 5.55 17.57 -14.99
C PRO A 79 5.57 17.11 -16.45
N ALA A 80 4.46 17.34 -17.16
CA ALA A 80 4.44 17.30 -18.61
C ALA A 80 5.66 18.10 -19.02
N ARG A 81 6.64 17.43 -19.61
CA ARG A 81 7.92 18.02 -19.99
C ARG A 81 7.58 19.14 -20.96
N THR A 82 7.53 20.37 -20.44
CA THR A 82 7.51 21.58 -21.23
C THR A 82 8.90 21.71 -21.83
N SER A 83 9.02 21.31 -23.09
CA SER A 83 10.13 21.68 -23.97
C SER A 83 9.63 21.50 -25.38
N SER A 84 9.79 22.42 -26.31
CA SER A 84 10.24 23.80 -26.31
C SER A 84 9.83 24.36 -27.67
N GLN A 85 9.75 25.67 -27.76
CA GLN A 85 9.52 26.45 -28.96
C GLN A 85 10.36 25.97 -30.16
N ASP A 86 9.75 25.89 -31.34
CA ASP A 86 10.45 26.19 -32.60
C ASP A 86 9.58 27.18 -33.38
N THR A 87 9.88 28.45 -33.15
CA THR A 87 9.68 29.53 -34.10
C THR A 87 10.43 29.21 -35.39
N THR A 88 9.79 29.33 -36.56
CA THR A 88 10.30 30.11 -37.72
C THR A 88 9.56 29.73 -39.01
N THR A 89 8.78 30.69 -39.51
CA THR A 89 8.30 30.87 -40.89
C THR A 89 9.50 31.08 -41.84
N PRO A 90 9.38 30.80 -43.15
CA PRO A 90 8.66 31.70 -44.06
C PRO A 90 7.58 31.01 -44.90
#